data_AF-A0AA43RNR0-F1
#
_entry.id   AF-A0AA43RNR0-F1
#
_cell.length_a   1.000
_cell.length_b   1.000
_cell.length_c   1.000
_cell.angle_alpha   90.00
_cell.angle_beta   90.00
_cell.angle_gamma   90.00
#
_symmetry.space_group_name_H-M   'P 1'
#
loop_
_entity.id
_entity.type
_entity.pdbx_description
1 polymer ?
#
loop_
_entity_poly.entity_id
_entity_poly.type
_entity_poly.pdbx_seq_one_letter_code
_entity_poly.pdbx_strand_id
1 'polypeptide(L)'
;MKKRRSLMQEFLQLFLKNTVSFIKAQGKLFLTGFILLAIGLYWIGIEWAIVIALAIAVVDMLPLIGSALVLIPWTLYEWIWGDTRTGFYLLILWLVVELTHYLLEPFVLGKDLELPLWLTILVTIVSLFLATNVFTLILAPLVLPLVASIKQYRESHYPRK
;
A
#
# COMPACT_ATOMS: atom_id res chain seq x y z
N MET A 1 25.59 30.27 -11.23
CA MET A 1 25.65 29.07 -10.35
C MET A 1 24.70 29.10 -9.16
N LYS A 2 24.55 30.22 -8.41
CA LYS A 2 23.64 30.31 -7.24
C LYS A 2 22.18 29.91 -7.54
N LYS A 3 21.59 30.39 -8.65
CA LYS A 3 20.22 30.06 -9.08
C LYS A 3 19.98 28.56 -9.36
N ARG A 4 20.98 27.82 -9.87
CA ARG A 4 20.84 26.38 -10.13
C ARG A 4 20.90 25.55 -8.84
N ARG A 5 21.63 26.02 -7.82
CA ARG A 5 21.68 25.38 -6.50
C ARG A 5 20.40 25.59 -5.70
N SER A 6 19.77 26.77 -5.78
CA SER A 6 18.49 27.03 -5.10
C SER A 6 17.35 26.18 -5.67
N LEU A 7 17.29 26.02 -7.01
CA LEU A 7 16.28 25.17 -7.66
C LEU A 7 16.43 23.69 -7.27
N MET A 8 17.67 23.19 -7.18
CA MET A 8 17.93 21.82 -6.74
C MET A 8 17.50 21.60 -5.28
N GLN A 9 17.76 22.58 -4.41
CA GLN A 9 17.35 22.51 -3.00
C GLN A 9 15.83 22.49 -2.84
N GLU A 10 15.11 23.31 -3.60
CA GLU A 10 13.64 23.34 -3.61
C GLU A 10 13.05 21.99 -4.07
N PHE A 11 13.58 21.42 -5.16
CA PHE A 11 13.16 20.10 -5.64
C PHE A 11 13.42 19.00 -4.60
N LEU A 12 14.61 18.99 -3.99
CA LEU A 12 14.95 18.01 -2.95
C LEU A 12 14.03 18.14 -1.72
N GLN A 13 13.65 19.36 -1.33
CA GLN A 13 12.70 19.58 -0.24
C GLN A 13 11.31 19.04 -0.58
N LEU A 14 10.82 19.27 -1.80
CA LEU A 14 9.55 18.71 -2.27
C LEU A 14 9.59 17.18 -2.30
N PHE A 15 10.68 16.60 -2.79
CA PHE A 15 10.89 15.16 -2.82
C PHE A 15 10.85 14.56 -1.41
N LEU A 16 11.65 15.10 -0.48
CA LEU A 16 11.66 14.62 0.91
C LEU A 16 10.30 14.77 1.60
N LYS A 17 9.60 15.90 1.39
CA LYS A 17 8.23 16.11 1.89
C LYS A 17 7.30 14.99 1.38
N ASN A 18 7.31 14.75 0.07
CA ASN A 18 6.44 13.76 -0.55
C ASN A 18 6.80 12.32 -0.16
N THR A 19 8.07 12.00 0.05
CA THR A 19 8.50 10.69 0.58
C THR A 19 7.98 10.48 2.01
N VAL A 20 8.07 11.49 2.88
CA VAL A 20 7.52 11.40 4.24
C VAL A 20 5.99 11.24 4.21
N SER A 21 5.30 11.97 3.34
CA SER A 21 3.86 11.79 3.12
C SER A 21 3.51 10.38 2.66
N PHE A 22 4.28 9.81 1.74
CA PHE A 22 4.10 8.43 1.29
C PHE A 22 4.28 7.43 2.43
N ILE A 23 5.32 7.58 3.26
CA ILE A 23 5.53 6.71 4.43
C ILE A 23 4.34 6.80 5.40
N LYS A 24 3.81 8.00 5.63
CA LYS A 24 2.60 8.18 6.47
C LYS A 24 1.38 7.49 5.87
N ALA A 25 1.19 7.57 4.55
CA ALA A 25 0.12 6.88 3.85
C ALA A 25 0.22 5.36 4.03
N GLN A 26 1.42 4.80 3.84
CA GLN A 26 1.69 3.38 4.04
C GLN A 26 1.46 2.93 5.49
N GLY A 27 1.85 3.75 6.46
CA GLY A 27 1.55 3.48 7.87
C GLY A 27 0.05 3.38 8.18
N LYS A 28 -0.78 4.19 7.52
CA LYS A 28 -2.25 4.12 7.67
C LYS A 28 -2.82 2.85 7.05
N LEU A 29 -2.32 2.45 5.87
CA LEU A 29 -2.73 1.22 5.20
C LEU A 29 -2.34 -0.01 6.04
N PHE A 30 -1.10 -0.05 6.53
CA PHE A 30 -0.62 -1.07 7.46
C PHE A 30 -1.51 -1.19 8.69
N LEU A 31 -1.80 -0.08 9.38
CA LEU A 31 -2.62 -0.11 10.58
C LEU A 31 -4.05 -0.61 10.29
N THR A 32 -4.60 -0.22 9.14
CA THR A 32 -5.94 -0.67 8.72
C THR A 32 -5.95 -2.17 8.43
N GLY A 33 -4.98 -2.68 7.67
CA GLY A 33 -4.82 -4.11 7.40
C GLY A 33 -4.61 -4.92 8.68
N PHE A 34 -3.75 -4.44 9.58
CA PHE A 34 -3.53 -5.05 10.90
C PHE A 34 -4.83 -5.17 11.71
N ILE A 35 -5.63 -4.09 11.81
CA ILE A 35 -6.88 -4.11 12.57
C ILE A 35 -7.87 -5.11 11.96
N LEU A 36 -8.02 -5.13 10.62
CA LEU A 36 -8.90 -6.08 9.94
C LEU A 36 -8.46 -7.53 10.17
N LEU A 37 -7.17 -7.81 10.05
CA LEU A 37 -6.60 -9.13 10.31
C LEU A 37 -6.81 -9.54 11.77
N ALA A 38 -6.54 -8.66 12.73
CA ALA A 38 -6.66 -8.95 14.15
C ALA A 38 -8.11 -9.27 14.52
N ILE A 39 -9.07 -8.46 14.05
CA ILE A 39 -10.50 -8.69 14.27
C ILE A 39 -10.93 -10.00 13.58
N GLY A 40 -10.57 -10.19 12.32
CA GLY A 40 -10.95 -11.36 11.55
C GLY A 40 -10.44 -12.66 12.15
N LEU A 41 -9.14 -12.74 12.45
CA LEU A 41 -8.53 -13.93 13.05
C LEU A 41 -9.09 -14.21 14.45
N TYR A 42 -9.35 -13.17 15.25
CA TYR A 42 -9.99 -13.33 16.55
C TYR A 42 -11.40 -13.92 16.43
N TRP A 43 -12.20 -13.45 15.46
CA TRP A 43 -13.55 -13.96 15.21
C TRP A 43 -13.57 -15.40 14.66
N ILE A 44 -12.55 -15.78 13.90
CA ILE A 44 -12.37 -17.17 13.43
C ILE A 44 -12.02 -18.10 14.59
N GLY A 45 -11.52 -17.56 15.71
CA GLY A 45 -11.10 -18.34 16.88
C GLY A 45 -9.65 -18.81 16.81
N ILE A 46 -8.81 -18.14 16.00
CA ILE A 46 -7.39 -18.46 15.88
C ILE A 46 -6.65 -17.98 17.14
N GLU A 47 -5.92 -18.89 17.77
CA GLU A 47 -5.06 -18.54 18.91
C GLU A 47 -3.97 -17.55 18.49
N TRP A 48 -3.57 -16.66 19.39
CA TRP A 48 -2.55 -15.64 19.11
C TRP A 48 -2.91 -14.69 17.95
N ALA A 49 -4.20 -14.53 17.64
CA ALA A 49 -4.70 -13.71 16.53
C ALA A 49 -4.01 -12.35 16.38
N ILE A 50 -3.77 -11.63 17.47
CA ILE A 50 -3.11 -10.31 17.43
C ILE A 50 -1.65 -10.41 16.94
N VAL A 51 -0.89 -11.39 17.44
CA VAL A 51 0.51 -11.59 17.06
C VAL A 51 0.62 -12.05 15.61
N ILE A 52 -0.26 -12.98 15.22
CA ILE A 52 -0.33 -13.47 13.85
C ILE A 52 -0.76 -12.35 12.89
N ALA A 53 -1.77 -11.57 13.25
CA ALA A 53 -2.20 -10.41 12.48
C ALA A 53 -1.07 -9.39 12.30
N LEU A 54 -0.27 -9.14 13.33
CA LEU A 54 0.89 -8.26 13.24
C LEU A 54 1.93 -8.81 12.26
N ALA A 55 2.25 -10.10 12.36
CA ALA A 55 3.18 -10.76 11.45
C ALA A 55 2.69 -10.69 9.99
N ILE A 56 1.41 -11.00 9.75
CA ILE A 56 0.81 -10.93 8.42
C ILE A 56 0.79 -9.48 7.92
N ALA A 57 0.44 -8.49 8.76
CA ALA A 57 0.45 -7.08 8.37
C ALA A 57 1.86 -6.59 8.01
N VAL A 58 2.91 -7.09 8.69
CA VAL A 58 4.30 -6.77 8.35
C VAL A 58 4.67 -7.37 6.98
N VAL A 59 4.24 -8.60 6.71
CA VAL A 59 4.35 -9.21 5.37
C VAL A 59 3.54 -8.43 4.35
N ASP A 60 2.37 -7.90 4.73
CA ASP A 60 1.48 -7.10 3.87
C ASP A 60 2.10 -5.75 3.47
N MET A 61 3.03 -5.21 4.27
CA MET A 61 3.82 -4.05 3.87
C MET A 61 4.72 -4.32 2.66
N LEU A 62 4.96 -5.60 2.30
CA LEU A 62 5.67 -5.96 1.08
C LEU A 62 4.72 -5.81 -0.11
N PRO A 63 4.93 -4.82 -1.00
CA PRO A 63 4.09 -4.67 -2.18
C PRO A 63 4.34 -5.87 -3.10
N LEU A 64 3.32 -6.72 -3.34
CA LEU A 64 3.12 -7.70 -4.43
C LEU A 64 2.42 -9.00 -3.98
N ILE A 65 2.67 -9.48 -2.76
CA ILE A 65 2.08 -10.74 -2.27
C ILE A 65 1.16 -10.51 -1.07
N GLY A 66 1.39 -9.43 -0.32
CA GLY A 66 0.47 -9.00 0.72
C GLY A 66 0.20 -10.07 1.79
N SER A 67 -0.96 -9.95 2.41
CA SER A 67 -1.55 -10.97 3.27
C SER A 67 -1.87 -12.28 2.52
N ALA A 68 -1.95 -12.26 1.18
CA ALA A 68 -2.21 -13.44 0.35
C ALA A 68 -1.12 -14.52 0.52
N LEU A 69 0.13 -14.12 0.75
CA LEU A 69 1.26 -15.03 0.96
C LEU A 69 1.03 -15.96 2.15
N VAL A 70 0.30 -15.50 3.16
CA VAL A 70 0.05 -16.25 4.38
C VAL A 70 -1.34 -16.86 4.36
N LEU A 71 -2.37 -16.08 4.05
CA LEU A 71 -3.76 -16.51 4.15
C LEU A 71 -4.17 -17.52 3.07
N ILE A 72 -3.64 -17.43 1.85
CA ILE A 72 -3.98 -18.39 0.79
C ILE A 72 -3.38 -19.78 1.09
N PRO A 73 -2.07 -19.94 1.38
CA PRO A 73 -1.53 -21.24 1.75
C PRO A 73 -2.19 -21.81 2.99
N TRP A 74 -2.55 -20.98 3.97
CA TRP A 74 -3.26 -21.43 5.16
C TRP A 74 -4.68 -21.90 4.82
N THR A 75 -5.41 -21.17 3.98
CA THR A 75 -6.72 -21.61 3.47
C THR A 75 -6.63 -23.00 2.82
N LEU A 76 -5.64 -23.19 1.95
CA LEU A 76 -5.41 -24.48 1.28
C LEU A 76 -5.05 -25.58 2.27
N TYR A 77 -4.24 -25.28 3.27
CA TYR A 77 -3.90 -26.20 4.35
C TYR A 77 -5.17 -26.68 5.07
N GLU A 78 -6.03 -25.78 5.53
CA GLU A 78 -7.27 -26.15 6.24
C GLU A 78 -8.19 -27.03 5.37
N TRP A 79 -8.29 -26.72 4.07
CA TRP A 79 -9.08 -27.52 3.14
C TRP A 79 -8.53 -28.93 2.93
N ILE A 80 -7.20 -29.08 2.87
CA ILE A 80 -6.54 -30.40 2.72
C ILE A 80 -6.76 -31.26 3.97
N TRP A 81 -6.74 -30.65 5.16
CA TRP A 81 -6.88 -31.36 6.44
C TRP A 81 -8.33 -31.52 6.92
N GLY A 82 -9.30 -31.02 6.15
CA GLY A 82 -10.72 -31.27 6.35
C GLY A 82 -11.47 -30.17 7.12
N ASP A 83 -10.80 -29.13 7.63
CA ASP A 83 -11.47 -27.96 8.20
C ASP A 83 -11.85 -26.94 7.11
N THR A 84 -12.82 -27.35 6.30
CA THR A 84 -13.32 -26.51 5.21
C THR A 84 -13.89 -25.18 5.70
N ARG A 85 -14.47 -25.17 6.90
CA ARG A 85 -15.10 -24.00 7.50
C ARG A 85 -14.07 -22.92 7.82
N THR A 86 -12.98 -23.26 8.53
CA THR A 86 -11.91 -22.31 8.84
C THR A 86 -11.25 -21.79 7.56
N GLY A 87 -10.98 -22.66 6.59
CA GLY A 87 -10.44 -22.25 5.29
C GLY A 87 -11.33 -21.23 4.56
N PHE A 88 -12.65 -21.41 4.55
CA PHE A 88 -13.56 -20.42 3.96
C PHE A 88 -13.51 -19.07 4.69
N TYR A 89 -13.44 -19.06 6.02
CA TYR A 89 -13.33 -17.80 6.74
C TYR A 89 -11.99 -17.09 6.50
N LEU A 90 -10.88 -17.82 6.41
CA LEU A 90 -9.58 -17.26 6.05
C LEU A 90 -9.57 -16.67 4.64
N LEU A 91 -10.23 -17.33 3.68
CA LEU A 91 -10.38 -16.83 2.32
C LEU A 91 -11.19 -15.53 2.26
N ILE A 92 -12.31 -15.48 2.99
CA ILE A 92 -13.14 -14.26 3.09
C ILE A 92 -12.37 -13.14 3.76
N LEU A 93 -11.65 -13.44 4.84
CA LEU A 93 -10.80 -12.47 5.53
C LEU A 93 -9.74 -11.89 4.59
N TRP A 94 -9.04 -12.74 3.83
CA TRP A 94 -8.10 -12.31 2.82
C TRP A 94 -8.74 -11.36 1.81
N LEU A 95 -9.90 -11.75 1.24
CA LEU A 95 -10.60 -10.92 0.26
C LEU A 95 -11.01 -9.55 0.83
N VAL A 96 -11.47 -9.50 2.08
CA VAL A 96 -11.85 -8.24 2.75
C VAL A 96 -10.63 -7.35 2.97
N VAL A 97 -9.51 -7.90 3.44
CA VAL A 97 -8.26 -7.16 3.66
C VAL A 97 -7.73 -6.60 2.34
N GLU A 98 -7.64 -7.45 1.32
CA GLU A 98 -7.11 -7.12 0.00
C GLU A 98 -7.96 -6.05 -0.71
N LEU A 99 -9.30 -6.21 -0.71
CA LEU A 99 -10.21 -5.22 -1.27
C LEU A 99 -10.11 -3.89 -0.53
N THR A 100 -10.03 -3.92 0.79
CA THR A 100 -9.87 -2.69 1.58
C THR A 100 -8.55 -2.00 1.26
N HIS A 101 -7.46 -2.76 1.07
CA HIS A 101 -6.16 -2.20 0.67
C HIS A 101 -6.27 -1.48 -0.68
N TYR A 102 -6.76 -2.16 -1.73
CA TYR A 102 -6.86 -1.57 -3.07
C TYR A 102 -7.83 -0.40 -3.16
N LEU A 103 -8.90 -0.41 -2.36
CA LEU A 103 -9.82 0.72 -2.30
C LEU A 103 -9.20 1.90 -1.56
N LEU A 104 -8.57 1.69 -0.40
CA LEU A 104 -8.05 2.78 0.42
C LEU A 104 -6.75 3.37 -0.11
N GLU A 105 -5.86 2.57 -0.70
CA GLU A 105 -4.57 3.00 -1.21
C GLU A 105 -4.66 4.27 -2.10
N PRO A 106 -5.49 4.33 -3.16
CA PRO A 106 -5.57 5.50 -4.01
C PRO A 106 -6.14 6.74 -3.30
N PHE A 107 -7.04 6.57 -2.32
CA PHE A 107 -7.59 7.67 -1.52
C PHE A 107 -6.57 8.22 -0.53
N VAL A 108 -5.86 7.33 0.17
CA VAL A 108 -4.86 7.72 1.16
C VAL A 108 -3.66 8.37 0.47
N LEU A 109 -3.14 7.76 -0.61
CA LEU A 109 -2.03 8.33 -1.38
C LEU A 109 -2.41 9.63 -2.07
N GLY A 110 -3.61 9.71 -2.67
CA GLY A 110 -4.08 10.93 -3.33
C GLY A 110 -4.15 12.11 -2.36
N LYS A 111 -4.68 11.87 -1.15
CA LYS A 111 -4.79 12.86 -0.09
C LYS A 111 -3.43 13.28 0.46
N ASP A 112 -2.56 12.33 0.78
CA ASP A 112 -1.29 12.61 1.46
C ASP A 112 -0.20 13.17 0.52
N LEU A 113 -0.25 12.83 -0.78
CA LEU A 113 0.67 13.32 -1.82
C LEU A 113 0.13 14.49 -2.65
N GLU A 114 -1.08 14.98 -2.37
CA GLU A 114 -1.73 16.05 -3.12
C GLU A 114 -1.87 15.71 -4.63
N LEU A 115 -2.04 14.42 -4.93
CA LEU A 115 -2.19 13.90 -6.29
C LEU A 115 -3.67 13.81 -6.68
N PRO A 116 -4.00 14.01 -7.98
CA PRO A 116 -5.36 13.87 -8.42
C PRO A 116 -5.77 12.39 -8.35
N LEU A 117 -6.98 12.12 -7.87
CA LEU A 117 -7.44 10.75 -7.57
C LEU A 117 -7.37 9.80 -8.78
N TRP A 118 -7.63 10.29 -9.99
CA TRP A 118 -7.53 9.47 -11.21
C TRP A 118 -6.11 8.94 -11.45
N LEU A 119 -5.08 9.68 -11.03
CA LEU A 119 -3.69 9.28 -11.20
C LEU A 119 -3.32 8.18 -10.20
N THR A 120 -3.74 8.31 -8.95
CA THR A 120 -3.47 7.28 -7.93
C THR A 120 -4.26 6.00 -8.23
N ILE A 121 -5.51 6.10 -8.69
CA ILE A 121 -6.29 4.96 -9.17
C ILE A 121 -5.57 4.26 -10.34
N LEU A 122 -5.11 5.03 -11.34
CA LEU A 122 -4.39 4.47 -12.49
C LEU A 122 -3.15 3.69 -12.03
N VAL A 123 -2.37 4.26 -11.10
CA VAL A 123 -1.17 3.60 -10.56
C VAL A 123 -1.53 2.31 -9.81
N THR A 124 -2.58 2.31 -8.97
CA THR A 124 -3.03 1.11 -8.26
C THR A 124 -3.49 0.01 -9.24
N ILE A 125 -4.29 0.35 -10.25
CA ILE A 125 -4.76 -0.61 -11.27
C ILE A 125 -3.57 -1.16 -12.07
N VAL A 126 -2.67 -0.29 -12.55
CA VAL A 126 -1.49 -0.71 -13.30
C VAL A 126 -0.60 -1.61 -12.44
N SER A 127 -0.47 -1.33 -11.15
CA SER A 127 0.30 -2.16 -10.21
C SER A 127 -0.32 -3.55 -10.02
N LEU A 128 -1.65 -3.65 -9.96
CA LEU A 128 -2.38 -4.92 -9.89
C LEU A 128 -2.17 -5.78 -11.15
N PHE A 129 -2.25 -5.18 -12.34
CA PHE A 129 -2.11 -5.90 -13.62
C PHE A 129 -0.67 -6.31 -13.94
N LEU A 130 0.30 -5.49 -13.51
CA LEU A 130 1.68 -5.69 -13.96
C LEU A 130 2.36 -6.88 -13.31
N ALA A 131 1.96 -7.35 -12.12
CA ALA A 131 2.47 -8.56 -11.44
C ALA A 131 3.99 -8.83 -11.58
N THR A 132 4.82 -7.79 -11.78
CA THR A 132 6.23 -7.92 -12.23
C THR A 132 7.18 -7.56 -11.10
N ASN A 133 7.17 -8.47 -10.12
CA ASN A 133 8.17 -8.96 -9.16
C ASN A 133 9.27 -8.10 -8.52
N VAL A 134 9.76 -6.99 -9.08
CA VAL A 134 10.84 -6.21 -8.42
C VAL A 134 10.80 -4.73 -8.80
N PHE A 135 10.39 -4.43 -10.04
CA PHE A 135 10.41 -3.07 -10.53
C PHE A 135 9.31 -2.23 -9.85
N THR A 136 8.08 -2.72 -9.72
CA THR A 136 7.02 -2.02 -8.96
C THR A 136 7.34 -1.84 -7.47
N LEU A 137 8.05 -2.80 -6.86
CA LEU A 137 8.51 -2.80 -5.46
C LEU A 137 9.36 -1.56 -5.11
N ILE A 138 10.26 -1.19 -6.02
CA ILE A 138 11.18 -0.06 -5.84
C ILE A 138 10.60 1.19 -6.51
N LEU A 139 9.98 1.05 -7.68
CA LEU A 139 9.44 2.18 -8.42
C LEU A 139 8.23 2.80 -7.71
N ALA A 140 7.29 2.08 -7.11
CA ALA A 140 6.13 2.73 -6.47
C ALA A 140 6.51 3.74 -5.36
N PRO A 141 7.34 3.39 -4.35
CA PRO A 141 7.76 4.33 -3.30
C PRO A 141 8.70 5.44 -3.78
N LEU A 142 9.35 5.30 -4.95
CA LEU A 142 10.20 6.34 -5.54
C LEU A 142 9.45 7.22 -6.55
N VAL A 143 8.67 6.62 -7.43
CA VAL A 143 7.94 7.25 -8.54
C VAL A 143 6.81 8.10 -8.02
N LEU A 144 6.02 7.65 -7.04
CA LEU A 144 4.88 8.44 -6.56
C LEU A 144 5.35 9.76 -5.91
N PRO A 145 6.31 9.77 -4.96
CA PRO A 145 6.90 11.01 -4.47
C PRO A 145 7.58 11.84 -5.56
N LEU A 146 8.27 11.20 -6.51
CA LEU A 146 8.95 11.88 -7.61
C LEU A 146 7.97 12.59 -8.55
N VAL A 147 6.91 11.90 -8.98
CA VAL A 147 5.84 12.43 -9.83
C VAL A 147 5.12 13.57 -9.13
N ALA A 148 4.82 13.42 -7.83
CA ALA A 148 4.26 14.50 -7.03
C ALA A 148 5.17 15.73 -6.99
N SER A 149 6.46 15.52 -6.79
CA SER A 149 7.46 16.61 -6.73
C SER A 149 7.60 17.32 -8.08
N ILE A 150 7.61 16.57 -9.19
CA ILE A 150 7.66 17.14 -10.54
C ILE A 150 6.40 17.95 -10.83
N LYS A 151 5.21 17.42 -10.49
CA LYS A 151 3.93 18.10 -10.70
C LYS A 151 3.89 19.42 -9.92
N GLN A 152 4.21 19.39 -8.63
CA GLN A 152 4.21 20.56 -7.74
C GLN A 152 5.26 21.60 -8.19
N TYR A 153 6.47 21.17 -8.55
CA TYR A 153 7.52 22.06 -9.05
C TYR A 153 7.13 22.74 -10.37
N ARG A 154 6.47 22.01 -11.28
CA ARG A 154 5.95 22.58 -12.53
C ARG A 154 4.86 23.61 -12.26
N GLU A 155 3.94 23.34 -11.34
CA GLU A 155 2.86 24.26 -10.99
C GLU A 155 3.37 25.53 -10.31
N SER A 156 4.45 25.46 -9.53
CA SER A 156 5.06 26.65 -8.89
C SER A 156 5.82 27.55 -9.88
N HIS A 157 6.42 27.00 -10.93
CA HIS A 157 7.26 27.75 -11.88
C HIS A 157 6.60 28.03 -13.24
N TYR A 158 5.59 27.24 -13.63
CA TYR A 158 4.86 27.35 -14.90
C TYR A 158 3.36 27.11 -14.68
N PRO A 159 2.65 28.01 -13.99
CA PRO A 159 1.21 27.87 -13.78
C PRO A 159 0.50 27.82 -15.13
N ARG A 160 -0.23 26.73 -15.39
CA ARG A 160 -1.12 26.66 -16.56
C ARG A 160 -2.22 27.70 -16.37
N LYS A 161 -2.40 28.56 -17.37
CA LYS A 161 -3.54 29.47 -17.47
C LYS A 161 -4.84 28.70 -17.57
#